data_AF-A0A3C2AJE2-F1
#
_entry.id   AF-A0A3C2AJE2-F1
#
_cell.length_a   1.000
_cell.length_b   1.000
_cell.length_c   1.000
_cell.angle_alpha   90.00
_cell.angle_beta   90.00
_cell.angle_gamma   90.00
#
_symmetry.space_group_name_H-M   'P 1'
#
loop_
_entity.id
_entity.type
_entity.pdbx_description
1 polymer ?
#
loop_
_entity_poly.entity_id
_entity_poly.type
_entity_poly.pdbx_seq_one_letter_code
_entity_poly.pdbx_strand_id
1 'polypeptide(L)'
;MKKNLLYTFLTAVAVTISIFPSMGQSSGLAFPVITEIMYNPPEINADSLEFIEIYNPNMTDPLDVSGYYFSSGVDYTFPAGSVIPANGFAIVSVDSVAFENTFGIPAFEWPLGALSNSGEGIALRNSDDFVVDTVFYDDSNSWADADGTGFSLVLCDPNSDNNLPESWTLSENATGLTVNATAIFADPGQAATCITVGIADDNVITTAVYPNPAKDVFSMKFEPTQEVGALNIFNNLGQVVYTETLSLGTTSTTIDSQLPSGLYIVSLNVGDKREQLRLIVQ
;
A
#
# COMPACT_ATOMS: atom_id res chain seq x y z
N MET A 1 -12.62 -67.02 -33.54
CA MET A 1 -13.06 -65.82 -34.29
C MET A 1 -13.12 -64.65 -33.32
N LYS A 2 -12.53 -63.52 -33.73
CA LYS A 2 -12.18 -62.34 -32.93
C LYS A 2 -13.40 -61.65 -32.28
N LYS A 3 -13.26 -61.18 -31.04
CA LYS A 3 -14.09 -60.09 -30.49
C LYS A 3 -13.23 -58.84 -30.38
N ASN A 4 -13.60 -57.81 -31.14
CA ASN A 4 -13.04 -56.46 -31.04
C ASN A 4 -13.58 -55.79 -29.77
N LEU A 5 -12.69 -55.25 -28.94
CA LEU A 5 -13.04 -54.22 -27.96
C LEU A 5 -12.37 -52.92 -28.41
N LEU A 6 -13.19 -51.94 -28.81
CA LEU A 6 -12.76 -50.55 -28.93
C LEU A 6 -12.58 -50.00 -27.51
N TYR A 7 -11.39 -49.48 -27.21
CA TYR A 7 -11.19 -48.57 -26.08
C TYR A 7 -10.95 -47.17 -26.63
N THR A 8 -11.93 -46.30 -26.46
CA THR A 8 -11.82 -44.86 -26.70
C THR A 8 -11.17 -44.25 -25.46
N PHE A 9 -9.98 -43.66 -25.58
CA PHE A 9 -9.37 -42.88 -24.50
C PHE A 9 -10.02 -41.50 -24.45
N LEU A 10 -10.66 -41.16 -23.34
CA LEU A 10 -11.10 -39.81 -23.01
C LEU A 10 -10.04 -39.19 -22.09
N THR A 11 -9.22 -38.28 -22.59
CA THR A 11 -8.32 -37.47 -21.77
C THR A 11 -9.12 -36.37 -21.08
N ALA A 12 -9.36 -36.52 -19.77
CA ALA A 12 -9.88 -35.44 -18.95
C ALA A 12 -8.73 -34.52 -18.55
N VAL A 13 -8.72 -33.28 -19.05
CA VAL A 13 -7.88 -32.20 -18.53
C VAL A 13 -8.59 -31.67 -17.29
N ALA A 14 -8.02 -31.92 -16.11
CA ALA A 14 -8.51 -31.32 -14.88
C ALA A 14 -7.98 -29.87 -14.80
N VAL A 15 -8.85 -28.90 -15.06
CA VAL A 15 -8.60 -27.50 -14.69
C VAL A 15 -8.98 -27.37 -13.22
N THR A 16 -7.98 -27.29 -12.35
CA THR A 16 -8.19 -26.95 -10.94
C THR A 16 -8.37 -25.44 -10.84
N ILE A 17 -9.60 -24.98 -10.71
CA ILE A 17 -9.91 -23.61 -10.32
C ILE A 17 -9.72 -23.54 -8.80
N SER A 18 -8.63 -22.93 -8.34
CA SER A 18 -8.46 -22.58 -6.93
C SER A 18 -9.41 -21.43 -6.61
N ILE A 19 -10.52 -21.75 -5.96
CA ILE A 19 -11.47 -20.76 -5.46
C ILE A 19 -10.97 -20.34 -4.07
N PHE A 20 -10.30 -19.21 -3.97
CA PHE A 20 -10.01 -18.61 -2.67
C PHE A 20 -11.31 -18.00 -2.12
N PRO A 21 -11.74 -18.34 -0.89
CA PRO A 21 -12.87 -17.66 -0.27
C PRO A 21 -12.49 -16.19 -0.07
N SER A 22 -13.31 -15.27 -0.58
CA SER A 22 -13.21 -13.84 -0.25
C SER A 22 -13.62 -13.67 1.23
N MET A 23 -12.65 -13.81 2.13
CA MET A 23 -12.83 -13.45 3.53
C MET A 23 -12.86 -11.91 3.59
N GLY A 24 -13.93 -11.38 4.17
CA GLY A 24 -14.18 -9.95 4.21
C GLY A 24 -13.00 -9.17 4.77
N GLN A 25 -12.61 -8.10 4.06
CA GLN A 25 -11.64 -7.12 4.51
C GLN A 25 -12.06 -6.58 5.88
N SER A 26 -11.32 -6.96 6.91
CA SER A 26 -11.29 -6.24 8.17
C SER A 26 -10.72 -4.85 7.87
N SER A 27 -11.45 -3.81 8.24
CA SER A 27 -11.15 -2.40 7.98
C SER A 27 -10.01 -1.86 8.86
N GLY A 28 -8.85 -2.52 8.82
CA GLY A 28 -7.59 -2.04 9.36
C GLY A 28 -6.50 -2.37 8.34
N LEU A 29 -5.72 -1.37 7.93
CA LEU A 29 -4.59 -1.54 7.02
C LEU A 29 -3.66 -2.61 7.61
N ALA A 30 -3.50 -3.72 6.92
CA ALA A 30 -2.50 -4.73 7.27
C ALA A 30 -1.13 -4.25 6.77
N PHE A 31 -0.11 -4.32 7.61
CA PHE A 31 1.25 -3.88 7.29
C PHE A 31 2.28 -4.97 7.64
N PRO A 32 3.40 -5.06 6.90
CA PRO A 32 3.85 -4.09 5.88
C PRO A 32 3.15 -4.28 4.52
N VAL A 33 3.22 -3.25 3.67
CA VAL A 33 2.59 -3.19 2.34
C VAL A 33 3.65 -3.40 1.25
N ILE A 34 3.35 -4.14 0.19
CA ILE A 34 4.19 -4.29 -0.99
C ILE A 34 4.07 -3.01 -1.82
N THR A 35 5.19 -2.29 -1.99
CA THR A 35 5.20 -0.93 -2.56
C THR A 35 5.94 -0.80 -3.87
N GLU A 36 6.86 -1.71 -4.17
CA GLU A 36 7.62 -1.67 -5.42
C GLU A 36 7.98 -3.08 -5.89
N ILE A 37 7.90 -3.29 -7.20
CA ILE A 37 8.20 -4.57 -7.86
C ILE A 37 8.99 -4.29 -9.14
N MET A 38 10.18 -4.87 -9.26
CA MET A 38 10.89 -5.00 -10.53
C MET A 38 10.84 -6.47 -10.94
N TYR A 39 9.90 -6.82 -11.82
CA TYR A 39 9.64 -8.22 -12.21
C TYR A 39 10.29 -8.63 -13.54
N ASN A 40 10.70 -7.67 -14.37
CA ASN A 40 11.41 -7.93 -15.62
C ASN A 40 12.40 -6.77 -15.90
N PRO A 41 13.59 -6.77 -15.29
CA PRO A 41 14.62 -5.78 -15.60
C PRO A 41 15.07 -5.92 -17.08
N PRO A 42 15.66 -4.89 -17.70
CA PRO A 42 16.03 -4.90 -19.13
C PRO A 42 17.27 -5.76 -19.43
N GLU A 43 17.64 -6.67 -18.53
CA GLU A 43 18.70 -7.64 -18.72
C GLU A 43 18.29 -8.67 -19.80
N ILE A 44 19.27 -9.32 -20.44
CA ILE A 44 19.01 -10.27 -21.53
C ILE A 44 19.38 -11.67 -21.03
N ASN A 45 18.38 -12.55 -20.90
CA ASN A 45 18.50 -13.90 -20.34
C ASN A 45 19.07 -13.93 -18.90
N ALA A 46 18.84 -12.86 -18.15
CA ALA A 46 19.17 -12.71 -16.76
C ALA A 46 18.15 -11.73 -16.18
N ASP A 47 17.87 -11.85 -14.88
CA ASP A 47 16.94 -10.98 -14.17
C ASP A 47 17.51 -10.63 -12.79
N SER A 48 18.82 -10.38 -12.73
CA SER A 48 19.58 -10.21 -11.47
C SER A 48 19.13 -9.01 -10.64
N LEU A 49 18.43 -8.07 -11.27
CA LEU A 49 17.86 -6.89 -10.61
C LEU A 49 16.41 -7.06 -10.19
N GLU A 50 15.84 -8.27 -10.25
CA GLU A 50 14.50 -8.51 -9.70
C GLU A 50 14.47 -8.24 -8.20
N PHE A 51 13.42 -7.55 -7.75
CA PHE A 51 13.17 -7.30 -6.34
C PHE A 51 11.71 -7.05 -6.02
N ILE A 52 11.40 -7.24 -4.73
CA ILE A 52 10.15 -6.85 -4.08
C ILE A 52 10.50 -5.94 -2.90
N GLU A 53 9.85 -4.79 -2.82
CA GLU A 53 9.91 -3.90 -1.67
C GLU A 53 8.67 -4.03 -0.78
N ILE A 54 8.89 -4.04 0.54
CA ILE A 54 7.84 -3.91 1.53
C ILE A 54 8.07 -2.70 2.44
N TYR A 55 6.99 -2.00 2.78
CA TYR A 55 6.99 -0.75 3.53
C TYR A 55 6.25 -0.86 4.86
N ASN A 56 6.86 -0.32 5.92
CA ASN A 56 6.22 -0.15 7.21
C ASN A 56 5.61 1.27 7.34
N PRO A 57 4.27 1.41 7.26
CA PRO A 57 3.59 2.71 7.35
C PRO A 57 3.52 3.27 8.77
N ASN A 58 3.97 2.54 9.79
CA ASN A 58 3.98 3.06 11.16
C ASN A 58 4.97 4.23 11.27
N MET A 59 4.47 5.43 11.61
CA MET A 59 5.27 6.65 11.67
C MET A 59 6.28 6.69 12.83
N THR A 60 6.03 5.94 13.89
CA THR A 60 6.84 6.00 15.12
C THR A 60 7.43 4.67 15.54
N ASP A 61 6.75 3.57 15.23
CA ASP A 61 7.13 2.25 15.73
C ASP A 61 7.80 1.41 14.64
N PRO A 62 8.96 0.81 14.94
CA PRO A 62 9.55 -0.18 14.06
C PRO A 62 8.69 -1.45 14.04
N LEU A 63 8.71 -2.16 12.91
CA LEU A 63 8.00 -3.41 12.70
C LEU A 63 8.98 -4.58 12.72
N ASP A 64 8.82 -5.48 13.68
CA ASP A 64 9.53 -6.76 13.68
C ASP A 64 8.88 -7.68 12.64
N VAL A 65 9.66 -8.04 11.61
CA VAL A 65 9.24 -8.93 10.53
C VAL A 65 9.91 -10.31 10.64
N SER A 66 10.47 -10.66 11.79
CA SER A 66 11.07 -11.97 12.04
C SER A 66 10.09 -13.10 11.73
N GLY A 67 10.46 -13.99 10.81
CA GLY A 67 9.62 -15.12 10.40
C GLY A 67 8.44 -14.75 9.50
N TYR A 68 8.30 -13.49 9.07
CA TYR A 68 7.44 -13.17 7.94
C TYR A 68 7.98 -13.87 6.70
N TYR A 69 7.11 -14.25 5.79
CA TYR A 69 7.52 -15.02 4.61
C TYR A 69 6.60 -14.80 3.42
N PHE A 70 7.16 -14.96 2.22
CA PHE A 70 6.40 -14.99 1.00
C PHE A 70 5.85 -16.40 0.77
N SER A 71 4.53 -16.50 0.65
CA SER A 71 3.81 -17.74 0.38
C SER A 71 3.49 -17.94 -1.11
N SER A 72 3.71 -16.91 -1.91
CA SER A 72 3.61 -16.86 -3.37
C SER A 72 4.50 -15.75 -3.91
N GLY A 73 4.92 -15.84 -5.18
CA GLY A 73 5.94 -14.99 -5.80
C GLY A 73 7.32 -15.60 -5.66
N VAL A 74 7.93 -15.44 -4.48
CA VAL A 74 9.28 -15.94 -4.18
C VAL A 74 9.28 -16.82 -2.93
N ASP A 75 10.27 -17.70 -2.78
CA ASP A 75 10.48 -18.49 -1.57
C ASP A 75 11.46 -17.79 -0.64
N TYR A 76 10.95 -16.94 0.25
CA TYR A 76 11.79 -16.21 1.20
C TYR A 76 11.12 -16.07 2.56
N THR A 77 11.90 -16.24 3.63
CA THR A 77 11.49 -16.02 5.02
C THR A 77 12.49 -15.08 5.69
N PHE A 78 11.99 -14.00 6.29
CA PHE A 78 12.82 -13.04 7.01
C PHE A 78 13.49 -13.70 8.24
N PRO A 79 14.81 -13.55 8.41
CA PRO A 79 15.51 -14.15 9.55
C PRO A 79 15.10 -13.50 10.87
N ALA A 80 15.40 -14.19 11.97
CA ALA A 80 15.16 -13.65 13.30
C ALA A 80 15.98 -12.37 13.53
N GLY A 81 15.32 -11.34 14.07
CA GLY A 81 15.90 -10.02 14.29
C GLY A 81 15.75 -9.06 13.11
N SER A 82 15.05 -9.45 12.04
CA SER A 82 14.71 -8.54 10.94
C SER A 82 13.67 -7.53 11.40
N VAL A 83 14.04 -6.25 11.34
CA VAL A 83 13.19 -5.14 11.77
C VAL A 83 13.17 -4.08 10.67
N ILE A 84 11.97 -3.68 10.26
CA ILE A 84 11.76 -2.53 9.38
C ILE A 84 11.59 -1.29 10.27
N PRO A 85 12.40 -0.24 10.12
CA PRO A 85 12.22 1.00 10.88
C PRO A 85 10.81 1.59 10.72
N ALA A 86 10.44 2.48 11.64
CA ALA A 86 9.26 3.31 11.47
C ALA A 86 9.38 4.11 10.16
N ASN A 87 8.33 4.11 9.34
CA ASN A 87 8.32 4.71 8.00
C ASN A 87 9.47 4.20 7.11
N GLY A 88 9.92 2.97 7.33
CA GLY A 88 11.05 2.34 6.65
C GLY A 88 10.63 1.26 5.66
N PHE A 89 11.61 0.77 4.90
CA PHE A 89 11.44 -0.20 3.84
C PHE A 89 12.37 -1.40 4.05
N ALA A 90 11.99 -2.55 3.50
CA ALA A 90 12.86 -3.69 3.34
C ALA A 90 12.73 -4.24 1.92
N ILE A 91 13.86 -4.61 1.35
CA ILE A 91 13.96 -5.14 -0.01
C ILE A 91 14.34 -6.60 0.06
N VAL A 92 13.68 -7.43 -0.73
CA VAL A 92 14.12 -8.78 -1.06
C VAL A 92 14.41 -8.82 -2.55
N SER A 93 15.56 -9.37 -2.96
CA SER A 93 16.01 -9.45 -4.35
C SER A 93 16.55 -10.84 -4.71
N VAL A 94 16.66 -11.15 -6.00
CA VAL A 94 17.23 -12.42 -6.47
C VAL A 94 18.75 -12.49 -6.29
N ASP A 95 19.43 -11.36 -6.48
CA ASP A 95 20.88 -11.21 -6.29
C ASP A 95 21.09 -9.93 -5.46
N SER A 96 21.33 -10.11 -4.17
CA SER A 96 21.51 -8.98 -3.23
C SER A 96 22.77 -8.17 -3.54
N VAL A 97 23.78 -8.80 -4.14
CA VAL A 97 25.04 -8.14 -4.50
C VAL A 97 24.85 -7.30 -5.76
N ALA A 98 24.18 -7.83 -6.79
CA ALA A 98 23.85 -7.07 -8.00
C ALA A 98 22.92 -5.90 -7.66
N PHE A 99 21.91 -6.14 -6.82
CA PHE A 99 21.02 -5.12 -6.31
C PHE A 99 21.78 -4.00 -5.56
N GLU A 100 22.59 -4.33 -4.56
CA GLU A 100 23.31 -3.32 -3.75
C GLU A 100 24.31 -2.53 -4.60
N ASN A 101 24.99 -3.18 -5.55
CA ASN A 101 25.87 -2.47 -6.50
C ASN A 101 25.13 -1.50 -7.41
N THR A 102 23.83 -1.74 -7.67
CA THR A 102 23.00 -0.95 -8.58
C THR A 102 22.32 0.19 -7.83
N PHE A 103 21.70 -0.10 -6.69
CA PHE A 103 20.86 0.87 -5.97
C PHE A 103 21.51 1.46 -4.72
N GLY A 104 22.66 0.93 -4.29
CA GLY A 104 23.44 1.47 -3.17
C GLY A 104 22.84 1.24 -1.79
N ILE A 105 21.83 0.38 -1.68
CA ILE A 105 21.21 -0.03 -0.42
C ILE A 105 21.16 -1.57 -0.33
N PRO A 106 21.22 -2.15 0.87
CA PRO A 106 21.22 -3.60 1.04
C PRO A 106 19.84 -4.20 0.74
N ALA A 107 19.84 -5.42 0.23
CA ALA A 107 18.66 -6.26 0.09
C ALA A 107 18.88 -7.60 0.79
N PHE A 108 17.78 -8.24 1.16
CA PHE A 108 17.79 -9.66 1.47
C PHE A 108 17.79 -10.47 0.17
N GLU A 109 18.45 -11.62 0.15
CA GLU A 109 18.51 -12.47 -1.05
C GLU A 109 17.56 -13.66 -0.93
N TRP A 110 16.67 -13.86 -1.91
CA TRP A 110 15.93 -15.12 -2.01
C TRP A 110 16.75 -16.18 -2.75
N PRO A 111 16.73 -17.45 -2.30
CA PRO A 111 17.71 -18.45 -2.73
C PRO A 111 17.47 -19.01 -4.14
N LEU A 112 16.22 -19.10 -4.59
CA LEU A 112 15.82 -19.72 -5.86
C LEU A 112 14.52 -19.12 -6.38
N GLY A 113 14.32 -19.26 -7.69
CA GLY A 113 13.15 -18.74 -8.39
C GLY A 113 13.40 -17.35 -8.95
N ALA A 114 12.39 -16.85 -9.64
CA ALA A 114 12.33 -15.55 -10.26
C ALA A 114 10.87 -15.11 -10.25
N LEU A 115 10.67 -13.81 -10.38
CA LEU A 115 9.34 -13.28 -10.66
C LEU A 115 8.92 -13.65 -12.09
N SER A 116 7.61 -13.75 -12.31
CA SER A 116 7.03 -14.02 -13.62
C SER A 116 7.00 -12.73 -14.44
N ASN A 117 7.64 -12.74 -15.61
CA ASN A 117 7.61 -11.62 -16.56
C ASN A 117 6.22 -11.36 -17.13
N SER A 118 5.26 -12.29 -16.98
CA SER A 118 3.88 -12.15 -17.46
C SER A 118 2.85 -11.99 -16.34
N GLY A 119 3.29 -11.55 -15.17
CA GLY A 119 2.43 -11.40 -14.00
C GLY A 119 2.31 -12.66 -13.14
N GLU A 120 2.06 -12.44 -11.85
CA GLU A 120 1.72 -13.47 -10.88
C GLU A 120 1.18 -12.85 -9.57
N GLY A 121 0.81 -13.71 -8.62
CA GLY A 121 0.43 -13.30 -7.28
C GLY A 121 1.62 -13.34 -6.32
N ILE A 122 1.88 -12.24 -5.63
CA ILE A 122 2.81 -12.16 -4.50
C ILE A 122 1.97 -12.11 -3.22
N ALA A 123 2.31 -12.94 -2.23
CA ALA A 123 1.55 -13.01 -0.98
C ALA A 123 2.48 -13.05 0.24
N LEU A 124 2.49 -11.96 1.01
CA LEU A 124 3.25 -11.85 2.25
C LEU A 124 2.41 -12.33 3.44
N ARG A 125 3.02 -13.18 4.27
CA ARG A 125 2.44 -13.68 5.51
C ARG A 125 3.32 -13.36 6.70
N ASN A 126 2.70 -13.19 7.86
CA ASN A 126 3.43 -13.11 9.11
C ASN A 126 3.80 -14.50 9.65
N SER A 127 4.55 -14.54 10.75
CA SER A 127 5.01 -15.78 11.38
C SER A 127 3.90 -16.65 11.99
N ASP A 128 2.70 -16.09 12.16
CA ASP A 128 1.49 -16.81 12.60
C ASP A 128 0.63 -17.32 11.43
N ASP A 129 1.14 -17.24 10.20
CA ASP A 129 0.48 -17.68 8.96
C ASP A 129 -0.75 -16.83 8.55
N PHE A 130 -0.87 -15.60 9.05
CA PHE A 130 -1.85 -14.65 8.54
C PHE A 130 -1.33 -13.96 7.28
N VAL A 131 -2.19 -13.86 6.26
CA VAL A 131 -1.94 -13.04 5.09
C VAL A 131 -1.94 -11.58 5.52
N VAL A 132 -0.82 -10.92 5.29
CA VAL A 132 -0.62 -9.50 5.60
C VAL A 132 -0.92 -8.66 4.37
N ASP A 133 -0.37 -9.06 3.22
CA ASP A 133 -0.60 -8.34 1.97
C ASP A 133 -0.53 -9.30 0.77
N THR A 134 -1.28 -8.96 -0.28
CA THR A 134 -1.27 -9.67 -1.56
C THR A 134 -1.39 -8.70 -2.71
N VAL A 135 -0.61 -8.92 -3.75
CA VAL A 135 -0.74 -8.22 -5.04
C VAL A 135 -0.72 -9.23 -6.18
N PHE A 136 -1.61 -9.07 -7.15
CA PHE A 136 -1.60 -9.82 -8.41
C PHE A 136 -1.20 -8.89 -9.54
N TYR A 137 0.10 -8.70 -9.75
CA TYR A 137 0.60 -7.85 -10.84
C TYR A 137 0.51 -8.57 -12.19
N ASP A 138 0.50 -7.80 -13.26
CA ASP A 138 0.33 -8.27 -14.64
C ASP A 138 1.21 -7.43 -15.58
N ASP A 139 1.55 -7.98 -16.75
CA ASP A 139 2.22 -7.27 -17.86
C ASP A 139 1.19 -6.64 -18.82
N SER A 140 -0.10 -6.83 -18.52
CA SER A 140 -1.23 -6.44 -19.35
C SER A 140 -2.38 -5.84 -18.53
N ASN A 141 -3.61 -5.83 -19.04
CA ASN A 141 -4.80 -5.47 -18.26
C ASN A 141 -4.80 -4.08 -17.58
N SER A 142 -4.14 -3.10 -18.20
CA SER A 142 -4.02 -1.70 -17.72
C SER A 142 -2.97 -1.49 -16.62
N TRP A 143 -2.20 -2.52 -16.27
CA TRP A 143 -0.98 -2.34 -15.48
C TRP A 143 0.02 -1.48 -16.26
N ALA A 144 0.87 -0.75 -15.53
CA ALA A 144 1.91 0.05 -16.14
C ALA A 144 2.97 -0.84 -16.80
N ASP A 145 3.50 -0.39 -17.95
CA ASP A 145 4.40 -1.17 -18.82
C ASP A 145 5.84 -1.23 -18.27
N ALA A 146 6.03 -1.99 -17.20
CA ALA A 146 7.30 -2.26 -16.51
C ALA A 146 7.96 -3.57 -17.00
N ASP A 147 7.66 -4.01 -18.22
CA ASP A 147 8.06 -5.30 -18.78
C ASP A 147 9.35 -5.18 -19.61
N GLY A 148 10.52 -5.21 -18.98
CA GLY A 148 11.81 -5.12 -19.67
C GLY A 148 12.15 -3.72 -20.21
N THR A 149 11.35 -2.71 -19.84
CA THR A 149 11.48 -1.31 -20.27
C THR A 149 12.43 -0.48 -19.40
N GLY A 150 12.96 -1.07 -18.32
CA GLY A 150 13.86 -0.43 -17.37
C GLY A 150 13.19 0.18 -16.15
N PHE A 151 11.87 0.13 -16.07
CA PHE A 151 11.08 0.69 -14.97
C PHE A 151 10.67 -0.38 -13.98
N SER A 152 10.65 -0.06 -12.69
CA SER A 152 9.87 -0.81 -11.69
C SER A 152 8.41 -0.34 -11.69
N LEU A 153 7.53 -1.22 -11.20
CA LEU A 153 6.19 -0.87 -10.76
C LEU A 153 6.26 -0.29 -9.36
N VAL A 154 5.70 0.90 -9.14
CA VAL A 154 5.63 1.56 -7.84
C VAL A 154 4.18 1.85 -7.44
N LEU A 155 3.83 1.60 -6.19
CA LEU A 155 2.52 1.88 -5.61
C LEU A 155 2.45 3.35 -5.19
N CYS A 156 1.50 4.09 -5.74
CA CYS A 156 1.42 5.55 -5.55
C CYS A 156 0.98 5.98 -4.15
N ASP A 157 0.04 5.26 -3.57
CA ASP A 157 -0.45 5.49 -2.21
C ASP A 157 -0.43 4.16 -1.46
N PRO A 158 0.42 3.97 -0.45
CA PRO A 158 0.46 2.75 0.36
C PRO A 158 -0.86 2.40 1.08
N ASN A 159 -1.83 3.33 1.14
CA ASN A 159 -3.17 3.08 1.68
C ASN A 159 -4.20 2.67 0.62
N SER A 160 -3.84 2.73 -0.66
CA SER A 160 -4.71 2.30 -1.76
C SER A 160 -4.76 0.77 -1.88
N ASP A 161 -5.75 0.26 -2.61
CA ASP A 161 -5.82 -1.17 -2.90
C ASP A 161 -4.77 -1.51 -3.96
N ASN A 162 -3.71 -2.19 -3.52
CA ASN A 162 -2.59 -2.60 -4.37
C ASN A 162 -2.93 -3.76 -5.32
N ASN A 163 -4.17 -4.28 -5.32
CA ASN A 163 -4.64 -5.22 -6.35
C ASN A 163 -5.29 -4.53 -7.55
N LEU A 164 -5.41 -3.19 -7.50
CA LEU A 164 -5.94 -2.40 -8.60
C LEU A 164 -4.80 -1.86 -9.47
N PRO A 165 -4.80 -2.09 -10.79
CA PRO A 165 -3.77 -1.58 -11.69
C PRO A 165 -3.60 -0.05 -11.60
N GLU A 166 -4.70 0.69 -11.39
CA GLU A 166 -4.69 2.15 -11.26
C GLU A 166 -3.96 2.69 -10.03
N SER A 167 -3.64 1.84 -9.05
CA SER A 167 -2.84 2.20 -7.88
C SER A 167 -1.34 2.21 -8.18
N TRP A 168 -0.92 1.58 -9.29
CA TRP A 168 0.46 1.40 -9.68
C TRP A 168 0.85 2.27 -10.88
N THR A 169 2.10 2.72 -10.90
CA THR A 169 2.70 3.44 -12.03
C THR A 169 4.14 2.98 -12.26
N LEU A 170 4.77 3.49 -13.32
CA LEU A 170 6.21 3.37 -13.52
C LEU A 170 6.96 4.32 -12.58
N SER A 171 8.07 3.86 -12.00
CA SER A 171 9.00 4.76 -11.31
C SER A 171 9.49 5.86 -12.25
N GLU A 172 9.54 7.10 -11.79
CA GLU A 172 10.12 8.23 -12.54
C GLU A 172 11.57 8.52 -12.13
N ASN A 173 12.09 7.78 -11.14
CA ASN A 173 13.37 8.08 -10.50
C ASN A 173 14.52 7.40 -11.25
N ALA A 174 15.23 8.19 -12.04
CA ALA A 174 16.39 7.72 -12.77
C ALA A 174 17.55 7.38 -11.83
N THR A 175 17.94 6.10 -11.80
CA THR A 175 19.11 5.62 -11.03
C THR A 175 20.44 6.12 -11.60
N GLY A 176 20.44 6.63 -12.85
CA GLY A 176 21.64 7.00 -13.59
C GLY A 176 22.39 5.80 -14.19
N LEU A 177 21.88 4.58 -14.02
CA LEU A 177 22.44 3.36 -14.58
C LEU A 177 21.76 2.97 -15.89
N THR A 178 22.51 2.25 -16.72
CA THR A 178 21.99 1.69 -17.97
C THR A 178 22.39 0.22 -18.08
N VAL A 179 21.44 -0.61 -18.47
CA VAL A 179 21.60 -2.05 -18.70
C VAL A 179 21.10 -2.33 -20.11
N ASN A 180 21.93 -2.96 -20.94
CA ASN A 180 21.61 -3.21 -22.36
C ASN A 180 21.14 -1.96 -23.15
N ALA A 181 21.71 -0.79 -22.83
CA ALA A 181 21.33 0.51 -23.38
C ALA A 181 19.93 1.03 -22.98
N THR A 182 19.27 0.37 -22.02
CA THR A 182 18.03 0.82 -21.38
C THR A 182 18.38 1.45 -20.02
N ALA A 183 17.84 2.63 -19.73
CA ALA A 183 18.04 3.27 -18.43
C ALA A 183 17.18 2.60 -17.36
N ILE A 184 17.69 2.52 -16.13
CA ILE A 184 16.96 1.95 -15.00
C ILE A 184 16.28 3.05 -14.19
N PHE A 185 14.99 2.88 -13.94
CA PHE A 185 14.15 3.74 -13.10
C PHE A 185 13.53 2.91 -11.97
N ALA A 186 13.84 3.27 -10.73
CA ALA A 186 13.35 2.59 -9.54
C ALA A 186 13.48 3.50 -8.30
N ASP A 187 12.67 3.23 -7.27
CA ASP A 187 12.58 3.99 -6.02
C ASP A 187 12.96 3.20 -4.74
N PRO A 188 13.89 2.23 -4.78
CA PRO A 188 14.07 1.34 -3.65
C PRO A 188 14.54 2.08 -2.41
N GLY A 189 13.91 1.75 -1.29
CA GLY A 189 14.12 2.35 0.02
C GLY A 189 13.46 3.73 0.18
N GLN A 190 12.65 4.19 -0.77
CA GLN A 190 12.02 5.51 -0.79
C GLN A 190 10.53 5.42 -1.14
N ALA A 191 9.76 6.43 -0.73
CA ALA A 191 8.36 6.51 -1.14
C ALA A 191 8.25 6.89 -2.62
N ALA A 192 7.35 6.24 -3.35
CA ALA A 192 7.08 6.53 -4.75
C ALA A 192 6.66 8.00 -4.95
N THR A 193 7.25 8.67 -5.94
CA THR A 193 6.84 10.01 -6.34
C THR A 193 5.84 9.95 -7.49
N CYS A 194 4.57 9.81 -7.17
CA CYS A 194 3.52 9.85 -8.20
C CYS A 194 3.01 11.27 -8.42
N ILE A 195 3.08 11.76 -9.66
CA ILE A 195 2.36 12.96 -10.05
C ILE A 195 0.89 12.59 -10.26
N THR A 196 0.07 12.75 -9.23
CA THR A 196 -1.37 12.73 -9.42
C THR A 196 -1.76 13.96 -10.25
N VAL A 197 -2.16 13.78 -11.51
CA VAL A 197 -2.87 14.82 -12.29
C VAL A 197 -4.36 14.90 -11.87
N GLY A 198 -4.75 14.11 -10.88
CA GLY A 198 -5.87 14.46 -10.01
C GLY A 198 -5.51 15.73 -9.24
N ILE A 199 -6.50 16.55 -8.91
CA ILE A 199 -6.36 17.38 -7.71
C ILE A 199 -6.03 16.36 -6.62
N ALA A 200 -4.80 16.35 -6.12
CA ALA A 200 -4.46 15.49 -5.01
C ALA A 200 -5.58 15.70 -3.97
N ASP A 201 -6.18 14.61 -3.51
CA ASP A 201 -6.95 14.66 -2.27
C ASP A 201 -6.00 14.84 -1.06
N ASP A 202 -4.81 15.44 -1.28
CA ASP A 202 -3.98 16.13 -0.28
C ASP A 202 -4.76 17.18 0.54
N ASN A 203 -5.99 17.51 0.14
CA ASN A 203 -6.92 18.35 0.89
C ASN A 203 -7.86 17.58 1.82
N VAL A 204 -7.83 16.26 1.86
CA VAL A 204 -8.59 15.46 2.82
C VAL A 204 -7.73 15.29 4.07
N ILE A 205 -7.96 16.15 5.07
CA ILE A 205 -7.63 15.77 6.43
C ILE A 205 -8.47 14.51 6.70
N THR A 206 -7.90 13.41 7.20
CA THR A 206 -8.74 12.27 7.59
C THR A 206 -9.33 12.58 8.96
N THR A 207 -10.47 13.28 9.01
CA THR A 207 -11.12 13.60 10.28
C THR A 207 -12.25 12.63 10.59
N ALA A 208 -12.27 12.13 11.82
CA ALA A 208 -13.38 11.34 12.36
C ALA A 208 -14.00 12.04 13.57
N VAL A 209 -15.34 12.02 13.66
CA VAL A 209 -16.11 12.51 14.81
C VAL A 209 -16.72 11.31 15.53
N TYR A 210 -16.41 11.14 16.82
CA TYR A 210 -16.90 10.04 17.64
C TYR A 210 -17.35 10.50 19.04
N PRO A 211 -18.48 10.00 19.57
CA PRO A 211 -19.50 9.23 18.87
C PRO A 211 -20.33 10.14 17.95
N ASN A 212 -20.77 9.60 16.81
CA ASN A 212 -21.76 10.24 15.95
C ASN A 212 -22.89 9.23 15.69
N PRO A 213 -24.09 9.40 16.25
CA PRO A 213 -24.58 10.56 17.00
C PRO A 213 -23.94 10.79 18.38
N ALA A 214 -23.75 12.07 18.75
CA ALA A 214 -23.24 12.53 20.04
C ALA A 214 -24.39 12.93 20.99
N LYS A 215 -24.14 12.95 22.30
CA LYS A 215 -25.06 13.52 23.30
C LYS A 215 -24.56 14.88 23.77
N ASP A 216 -23.59 14.87 24.68
CA ASP A 216 -23.03 16.08 25.28
C ASP A 216 -21.58 16.33 24.86
N VAL A 217 -20.82 15.24 24.71
CA VAL A 217 -19.39 15.25 24.41
C VAL A 217 -19.11 14.43 23.16
N PHE A 218 -18.26 14.95 22.29
CA PHE A 218 -17.69 14.21 21.18
C PHE A 218 -16.22 14.56 20.99
N SER A 219 -15.46 13.60 20.47
CA SER A 219 -14.06 13.74 20.14
C SER A 219 -13.90 13.80 18.63
N MET A 220 -12.87 14.52 18.20
CA MET A 220 -12.38 14.44 16.84
C MET A 220 -10.95 13.95 16.81
N LYS A 221 -10.66 13.11 15.84
CA LYS A 221 -9.31 12.68 15.49
C LYS A 221 -9.00 13.16 14.08
N PHE A 222 -7.79 13.62 13.86
CA PHE A 222 -7.29 14.10 12.58
C PHE A 222 -5.77 13.88 12.51
N GLU A 223 -5.22 13.88 11.30
CA GLU A 223 -3.78 13.88 11.09
C GLU A 223 -3.10 15.04 11.83
N PRO A 224 -1.86 14.88 12.34
CA PRO A 224 -1.17 15.92 13.10
C PRO A 224 -1.18 17.24 12.34
N THR A 225 -1.74 18.28 12.97
CA THR A 225 -1.82 19.60 12.34
C THR A 225 -0.42 20.11 12.03
N GLN A 226 -0.15 20.38 10.76
CA GLN A 226 1.14 20.93 10.29
C GLN A 226 1.21 22.45 10.47
N GLU A 227 0.08 23.09 10.81
CA GLU A 227 -0.05 24.50 11.10
C GLU A 227 -1.09 24.73 12.23
N VAL A 228 -1.25 25.99 12.67
CA VAL A 228 -2.34 26.36 13.58
C VAL A 228 -3.68 26.19 12.85
N GLY A 229 -4.60 25.47 13.48
CA GLY A 229 -5.92 25.20 12.94
C GLY A 229 -7.04 25.97 13.62
N ALA A 230 -8.21 25.99 13.00
CA ALA A 230 -9.45 26.49 13.58
C ALA A 230 -10.57 25.49 13.30
N LEU A 231 -11.20 25.04 14.36
CA LEU A 231 -12.40 24.24 14.32
C LEU A 231 -13.63 25.13 14.48
N ASN A 232 -14.65 24.93 13.66
CA ASN A 232 -15.93 25.63 13.77
C ASN A 232 -17.09 24.64 13.66
N ILE A 233 -18.14 24.81 14.47
CA ILE A 233 -19.39 24.06 14.33
C ILE A 233 -20.48 25.01 13.85
N PHE A 234 -21.22 24.60 12.83
CA PHE A 234 -22.30 25.36 12.23
C PHE A 234 -23.64 24.67 12.48
N ASN A 235 -24.68 25.44 12.79
CA ASN A 235 -26.06 24.94 12.77
C ASN A 235 -26.59 24.83 11.33
N ASN A 236 -27.82 24.33 11.16
CA ASN A 236 -28.48 24.19 9.86
C ASN A 236 -28.78 25.53 9.13
N LEU A 237 -28.66 26.67 9.81
CA LEU A 237 -28.77 28.01 9.22
C LEU A 237 -27.40 28.57 8.79
N GLY A 238 -26.31 27.81 8.98
CA GLY A 238 -24.95 28.23 8.67
C GLY A 238 -24.34 29.20 9.68
N GLN A 239 -24.92 29.32 10.88
CA GLN A 239 -24.36 30.15 11.96
C GLN A 239 -23.34 29.35 12.75
N VAL A 240 -22.19 29.96 13.07
CA VAL A 240 -21.18 29.36 13.94
C VAL A 240 -21.72 29.32 15.37
N VAL A 241 -21.79 28.12 15.96
CA VAL A 241 -22.26 27.88 17.33
C VAL A 241 -21.12 27.47 18.28
N TYR A 242 -19.95 27.11 17.74
CA TYR A 242 -18.76 26.78 18.50
C TYR A 242 -17.50 27.08 17.67
N THR A 243 -16.43 27.53 18.32
CA THR A 243 -15.12 27.72 17.69
C THR A 243 -14.01 27.34 18.67
N GLU A 244 -12.96 26.69 18.17
CA GLU A 244 -11.77 26.33 18.92
C GLU A 244 -10.52 26.48 18.04
N THR A 245 -9.46 27.06 18.60
CA THR A 245 -8.16 27.15 17.92
C THR A 245 -7.33 25.93 18.26
N LEU A 246 -6.80 25.25 17.25
CA LEU A 246 -5.94 24.08 17.40
C LEU A 246 -4.47 24.50 17.29
N SER A 247 -3.65 24.01 18.22
CA SER A 247 -2.20 24.25 18.17
C SER A 247 -1.55 23.36 17.11
N LEU A 248 -0.32 23.70 16.70
CA LEU A 248 0.52 22.84 15.88
C LEU A 248 0.71 21.46 16.52
N GLY A 249 0.66 20.38 15.73
CA GLY A 249 0.84 19.00 16.17
C GLY A 249 -0.35 18.42 16.92
N THR A 250 -1.50 19.09 16.92
CA THR A 250 -2.73 18.54 17.51
C THR A 250 -3.20 17.37 16.64
N THR A 251 -3.55 16.25 17.26
CA THR A 251 -4.06 15.04 16.58
C THR A 251 -5.49 14.70 17.00
N SER A 252 -5.97 15.32 18.08
CA SER A 252 -7.34 15.17 18.54
C SER A 252 -7.78 16.33 19.42
N THR A 253 -9.09 16.55 19.48
CA THR A 253 -9.73 17.41 20.50
C THR A 253 -10.99 16.73 21.03
N THR A 254 -11.38 17.04 22.26
CA THR A 254 -12.63 16.59 22.87
C THR A 254 -13.46 17.80 23.25
N ILE A 255 -14.69 17.82 22.76
CA ILE A 255 -15.56 19.00 22.81
C ILE A 255 -16.79 18.67 23.64
N ASP A 256 -16.98 19.43 24.69
CA ASP A 256 -18.21 19.54 25.47
C ASP A 256 -18.87 20.87 25.14
N SER A 257 -19.65 20.88 24.06
CA SER A 257 -20.22 22.11 23.49
C SER A 257 -21.63 22.40 23.98
N GLN A 258 -22.24 21.47 24.72
CA GLN A 258 -23.62 21.58 25.22
C GLN A 258 -24.63 21.95 24.10
N LEU A 259 -24.40 21.41 22.90
CA LEU A 259 -25.24 21.70 21.73
C LEU A 259 -26.63 21.06 21.92
N PRO A 260 -27.72 21.75 21.54
CA PRO A 260 -29.04 21.14 21.46
C PRO A 260 -29.07 19.97 20.46
N SER A 261 -30.03 19.06 20.61
CA SER A 261 -30.22 17.97 19.65
C SER A 261 -30.51 18.53 18.24
N GLY A 262 -29.79 18.04 17.24
CA GLY A 262 -29.88 18.57 15.88
C GLY A 262 -28.77 18.07 14.94
N LEU A 263 -28.84 18.51 13.69
CA LEU A 263 -27.80 18.29 12.70
C LEU A 263 -26.88 19.51 12.62
N TYR A 264 -25.58 19.27 12.72
CA TYR A 264 -24.53 20.26 12.67
C TYR A 264 -23.51 19.90 11.60
N ILE A 265 -22.83 20.92 11.09
CA ILE A 265 -21.65 20.77 10.25
C ILE A 265 -20.43 21.18 11.05
N VAL A 266 -19.49 20.26 11.21
CA VAL A 266 -18.19 20.55 11.82
C VAL A 266 -17.23 20.87 10.68
N SER A 267 -16.54 22.00 10.77
CA SER A 267 -15.53 22.44 9.80
C SER A 267 -14.19 22.57 10.48
N LEU A 268 -13.21 21.82 10.00
CA LEU A 268 -11.82 21.93 10.41
C LEU A 268 -11.06 22.72 9.34
N ASN A 269 -10.37 23.79 9.72
CA ASN A 269 -9.48 24.53 8.84
C ASN A 269 -8.06 24.46 9.41
N VAL A 270 -7.06 24.11 8.60
CA VAL A 270 -5.64 24.06 9.01
C VAL A 270 -4.81 24.65 7.86
N GLY A 271 -4.23 25.82 8.05
CA GLY A 271 -3.63 26.59 6.96
C GLY A 271 -4.66 26.88 5.86
N ASP A 272 -4.33 26.51 4.61
CA ASP A 272 -5.23 26.61 3.46
C ASP A 272 -6.18 25.40 3.30
N LYS A 273 -6.03 24.36 4.14
CA LYS A 273 -6.84 23.13 4.06
C LYS A 273 -8.14 23.25 4.85
N ARG A 274 -9.22 22.68 4.32
CA ARG A 274 -10.54 22.67 4.95
C ARG A 274 -11.26 21.34 4.77
N GLU A 275 -11.78 20.79 5.85
CA GLU A 275 -12.63 19.61 5.85
C GLU A 275 -13.97 19.88 6.55
N GLN A 276 -15.02 19.18 6.14
CA GLN A 276 -16.35 19.26 6.74
C GLN A 276 -16.95 17.89 7.04
N LEU A 277 -17.46 17.72 8.26
CA LEU A 277 -18.12 16.50 8.71
C LEU A 277 -19.53 16.79 9.21
N ARG A 278 -20.41 15.81 9.08
CA ARG A 278 -21.75 15.85 9.67
C ARG A 278 -21.69 15.36 11.11
N LEU A 279 -22.21 16.16 12.04
CA LEU A 279 -22.41 15.79 13.44
C LEU A 279 -23.90 15.76 13.74
N ILE A 280 -24.37 14.63 14.27
CA ILE A 280 -25.73 14.49 14.78
C ILE A 280 -25.64 14.55 16.31
N VAL A 281 -26.39 15.46 16.93
CA VAL A 281 -26.52 15.56 18.40
C VAL A 281 -27.91 15.08 18.81
N GLN A 282 -28.00 14.24 19.85
CA GLN A 282 -29.23 13.61 20.35
C GLN A 282 -29.48 13.91 21.82
#